data_AF-A0A925RNL0-F1
#
_entry.id   AF-A0A925RNL0-F1
#
_cell.length_a   1.000
_cell.length_b   1.000
_cell.length_c   1.000
_cell.angle_alpha   90.00
_cell.angle_beta   90.00
_cell.angle_gamma   90.00
#
_symmetry.space_group_name_H-M   'P 1'
#
loop_
_entity.id
_entity.type
_entity.pdbx_description
1 polymer ?
#
loop_
_entity_poly.entity_id
_entity_poly.type
_entity_poly.pdbx_seq_one_letter_code
_entity_poly.pdbx_strand_id
1 'polypeptide(L)'
;MLHETTDPLMRAELFSVSQLQRHARTLAGWHELTSARGHDDWLLVRLAENEVVLRDAYALVSDAVHRGRQITPAAEWFIDNYHLIEEQIRTARRHLPRAYNRELPRLANAPTAGTPRVYHLALELISHAHGRVDGEALRAFIASYQDIQALRLGELWAIPIMLRLALLENLRRVATAITEGRREREAAAGWITKMMAAAERNPTDVVTVLAELVAANPQLTTPFVAELASRLQAQGTALSFPMTWLEQRLAEAGQSVEHMFELATQSQAADQVAIGNSIGSLRLLGATDWRDFVEAMSVVERTLRGDASYGTMDFATRDRYRHVIEGIARRSALTEEDVAHAAIRLTREHSGRMAHVGYFLIDNGRRTLESTAGMRRATAMLLR
;
A
#
# COMPACT_ATOMS: atom_id res chain seq x y z
N MET A 1 0.21 -17.14 -16.16
CA MET A 1 -0.68 -17.41 -15.02
C MET A 1 -0.94 -16.08 -14.33
N LEU A 2 -2.12 -15.50 -14.57
CA LEU A 2 -2.56 -14.29 -13.90
C LEU A 2 -2.83 -14.66 -12.44
N HIS A 3 -2.00 -14.19 -11.51
CA HIS A 3 -2.32 -14.27 -10.09
C HIS A 3 -3.47 -13.29 -9.82
N GLU A 4 -4.71 -13.78 -9.99
CA GLU A 4 -5.86 -13.25 -9.25
C GLU A 4 -5.72 -13.71 -7.80
N THR A 5 -4.76 -13.14 -7.09
CA THR A 5 -4.88 -13.02 -5.64
C THR A 5 -5.83 -11.84 -5.41
N THR A 6 -7.11 -12.15 -5.18
CA THR A 6 -7.96 -11.32 -4.34
C THR A 6 -7.16 -10.98 -3.09
N ASP A 7 -6.56 -9.80 -3.02
CA ASP A 7 -5.60 -9.43 -1.97
C ASP A 7 -6.36 -9.26 -0.65
N PRO A 8 -6.39 -10.28 0.24
CA PRO A 8 -7.24 -10.28 1.43
C PRO A 8 -6.72 -9.28 2.47
N LEU A 9 -5.45 -8.85 2.33
CA LEU A 9 -4.72 -8.09 3.33
C LEU A 9 -5.43 -6.76 3.63
N MET A 10 -5.96 -6.07 2.62
CA MET A 10 -6.34 -4.66 2.81
C MET A 10 -7.71 -4.43 3.49
N ARG A 11 -8.45 -5.46 3.92
CA ARG A 11 -9.67 -5.34 4.74
C ARG A 11 -9.46 -5.97 6.13
N ALA A 12 -8.30 -5.78 6.73
CA ALA A 12 -8.02 -6.24 8.07
C ALA A 12 -8.74 -5.40 9.14
N GLU A 13 -8.87 -5.96 10.35
CA GLU A 13 -9.44 -5.27 11.51
C GLU A 13 -8.64 -4.00 11.84
N LEU A 14 -9.36 -2.92 12.18
CA LEU A 14 -8.74 -1.66 12.59
C LEU A 14 -7.95 -1.83 13.88
N PHE A 15 -6.68 -1.44 13.83
CA PHE A 15 -5.82 -1.45 15.01
C PHE A 15 -5.65 -0.04 15.57
N SER A 16 -5.79 0.09 16.88
CA SER A 16 -5.25 1.21 17.65
C SER A 16 -3.72 1.24 17.58
N VAL A 17 -3.10 2.35 17.97
CA VAL A 17 -1.63 2.49 17.98
C VAL A 17 -0.96 1.38 18.79
N SER A 18 -1.52 1.01 19.95
CA SER A 18 -0.96 -0.06 20.80
C SER A 18 -1.09 -1.45 20.16
N GLN A 19 -2.18 -1.71 19.43
CA GLN A 19 -2.35 -2.93 18.65
C GLN A 19 -1.37 -2.97 17.47
N LEU A 20 -1.17 -1.86 16.77
CA LEU A 20 -0.17 -1.73 15.70
C LEU A 20 1.25 -2.01 16.22
N GLN A 21 1.61 -1.49 17.39
CA GLN A 21 2.92 -1.77 18.01
C GLN A 21 3.11 -3.27 18.33
N ARG A 22 2.07 -3.93 18.88
CA ARG A 22 2.10 -5.37 19.15
C ARG A 22 2.20 -6.18 17.86
N HIS A 23 1.48 -5.76 16.83
CA HIS A 23 1.53 -6.36 15.51
C HIS A 23 2.92 -6.24 14.90
N ALA A 24 3.53 -5.05 14.95
CA ALA A 24 4.90 -4.83 14.48
C ALA A 24 5.92 -5.76 15.14
N ARG A 25 5.83 -5.97 16.45
CA ARG A 25 6.69 -6.92 17.17
C ARG A 25 6.43 -8.37 16.74
N THR A 26 5.16 -8.73 16.54
CA THR A 26 4.79 -10.08 16.07
C THR A 26 5.38 -10.33 14.68
N LEU A 27 5.24 -9.37 13.76
CA LEU A 27 5.84 -9.42 12.43
C LEU A 27 7.36 -9.53 12.50
N ALA A 28 8.02 -8.75 13.37
CA ALA A 28 9.46 -8.80 13.51
C ALA A 28 9.97 -10.14 14.04
N GLY A 29 9.22 -10.80 14.94
CA GLY A 29 9.55 -12.14 15.41
C GLY A 29 9.35 -13.22 14.33
N TRP A 30 8.42 -13.00 13.40
CA TRP A 30 8.13 -13.93 12.32
C TRP A 30 9.00 -13.72 11.07
N HIS A 31 9.37 -12.49 10.72
CA HIS A 31 10.08 -12.18 9.48
C HIS A 31 11.44 -12.89 9.37
N GLU A 32 11.60 -13.70 8.32
CA GLU A 32 12.87 -14.36 7.99
C GLU A 32 13.45 -13.75 6.71
N LEU A 33 14.69 -13.27 6.78
CA LEU A 33 15.36 -12.68 5.63
C LEU A 33 16.00 -13.75 4.74
N THR A 34 15.82 -13.64 3.43
CA THR A 34 16.57 -14.47 2.47
C THR A 34 17.97 -13.89 2.20
N SER A 35 18.94 -14.77 1.99
CA SER A 35 20.30 -14.42 1.56
C SER A 35 20.40 -14.12 0.05
N ALA A 36 19.38 -14.49 -0.73
CA ALA A 36 19.35 -14.27 -2.17
C ALA A 36 19.11 -12.79 -2.49
N ARG A 37 19.96 -12.23 -3.36
CA ARG A 37 19.67 -10.92 -3.96
C ARG A 37 18.42 -11.05 -4.83
N GLY A 38 17.51 -10.09 -4.73
CA GLY A 38 16.29 -10.08 -5.52
C GLY A 38 16.61 -9.90 -7.00
N HIS A 39 16.12 -10.80 -7.85
CA HIS A 39 16.24 -10.69 -9.30
C HIS A 39 14.96 -10.12 -9.93
N ASP A 40 13.84 -10.11 -9.20
CA ASP A 40 12.55 -9.71 -9.74
C ASP A 40 12.18 -8.26 -9.38
N ASP A 41 12.00 -7.48 -10.45
CA ASP A 41 11.47 -6.12 -10.44
C ASP A 41 9.93 -6.11 -10.36
N TRP A 42 9.34 -7.10 -9.67
CA TRP A 42 7.90 -7.34 -9.66
C TRP A 42 7.10 -6.15 -9.12
N LEU A 43 7.62 -5.37 -8.17
CA LEU A 43 6.97 -4.16 -7.67
C LEU A 43 6.77 -3.10 -8.77
N LEU A 44 7.71 -3.00 -9.72
CA LEU A 44 7.57 -2.09 -10.86
C LEU A 44 6.56 -2.61 -11.88
N VAL A 45 6.51 -3.94 -12.08
CA VAL A 45 5.47 -4.58 -12.89
C VAL A 45 4.10 -4.34 -12.25
N ARG A 46 3.98 -4.56 -10.94
CA ARG A 46 2.74 -4.35 -10.20
C ARG A 46 2.30 -2.88 -10.22
N LEU A 47 3.22 -1.94 -10.08
CA LEU A 47 2.93 -0.52 -10.24
C LEU A 47 2.37 -0.20 -11.64
N ALA A 48 2.91 -0.81 -12.70
CA ALA A 48 2.40 -0.64 -14.05
C ALA A 48 1.01 -1.26 -14.24
N GLU A 49 0.75 -2.43 -13.66
CA GLU A 49 -0.60 -3.02 -13.64
C GLU A 49 -1.60 -2.12 -12.88
N ASN A 50 -1.17 -1.55 -11.75
CA ASN A 50 -1.99 -0.63 -10.96
C ASN A 50 -2.33 0.63 -11.77
N GLU A 51 -1.36 1.20 -12.49
CA GLU A 51 -1.58 2.33 -13.38
C GLU A 51 -2.64 2.02 -14.45
N VAL A 52 -2.57 0.85 -15.09
CA VAL A 52 -3.55 0.41 -16.10
C VAL A 52 -4.95 0.33 -15.49
N VAL A 53 -5.12 -0.39 -14.39
CA VAL A 53 -6.43 -0.57 -13.75
C VAL A 53 -7.03 0.76 -13.30
N LEU A 54 -6.21 1.62 -12.68
CA LEU A 54 -6.65 2.94 -12.20
C LEU A 54 -7.06 3.85 -13.36
N ARG A 55 -6.33 3.83 -14.47
CA ARG A 55 -6.67 4.59 -15.68
C ARG A 55 -7.95 4.11 -16.33
N ASP A 56 -8.10 2.80 -16.47
CA ASP A 56 -9.28 2.22 -17.10
C ASP A 56 -10.53 2.48 -16.23
N ALA A 57 -10.38 2.42 -14.90
CA ALA A 57 -11.44 2.83 -13.97
C ALA A 57 -11.80 4.32 -14.10
N TYR A 58 -10.80 5.20 -14.24
CA TYR A 58 -11.04 6.64 -14.41
C TYR A 58 -11.79 6.92 -15.71
N ALA A 59 -11.37 6.31 -16.82
CA ALA A 59 -12.04 6.45 -18.11
C ALA A 59 -13.50 5.97 -18.05
N LEU A 60 -13.73 4.80 -17.41
CA LEU A 60 -15.06 4.25 -17.22
C LEU A 60 -15.94 5.21 -16.42
N VAL A 61 -15.53 5.61 -15.21
CA VAL A 61 -16.33 6.50 -14.33
C VAL A 61 -16.56 7.86 -14.99
N SER A 62 -15.57 8.41 -15.68
CA SER A 62 -15.68 9.70 -16.38
C SER A 62 -16.73 9.65 -17.50
N ASP A 63 -16.78 8.59 -18.30
CA ASP A 63 -17.82 8.40 -19.32
C ASP A 63 -19.23 8.36 -18.71
N ALA A 64 -19.39 7.80 -17.50
CA ALA A 64 -20.67 7.84 -16.77
C ALA A 64 -21.16 9.26 -16.54
N VAL A 65 -20.26 10.10 -16.02
CA VAL A 65 -20.55 11.51 -15.68
C VAL A 65 -20.91 12.28 -16.95
N HIS A 66 -20.15 12.08 -18.04
CA HIS A 66 -20.44 12.72 -19.33
C HIS A 66 -21.82 12.32 -19.89
N ARG A 67 -22.28 11.08 -19.63
CA ARG A 67 -23.61 10.60 -20.02
C ARG A 67 -24.71 10.97 -19.02
N GLY A 68 -24.42 11.79 -18.01
CA GLY A 68 -25.38 12.21 -16.98
C GLY A 68 -25.85 11.08 -16.06
N ARG A 69 -25.07 9.99 -15.94
CA ARG A 69 -25.39 8.89 -15.03
C ARG A 69 -24.97 9.22 -13.61
N GLN A 70 -25.77 8.78 -12.63
CA GLN A 70 -25.40 8.89 -11.22
C GLN A 70 -24.18 8.02 -10.91
N ILE A 71 -23.26 8.57 -10.14
CA ILE A 71 -22.07 7.89 -9.64
C ILE A 71 -22.08 7.87 -8.11
N THR A 72 -21.35 6.93 -7.51
CA THR A 72 -21.25 6.86 -6.05
C THR A 72 -20.31 7.95 -5.53
N PRO A 73 -20.43 8.39 -4.25
CA PRO A 73 -19.52 9.37 -3.67
C PRO A 73 -18.04 8.93 -3.70
N ALA A 74 -17.77 7.63 -3.57
CA ALA A 74 -16.42 7.10 -3.72
C ALA A 74 -15.88 7.27 -5.15
N ALA A 75 -16.75 7.12 -6.16
CA ALA A 75 -16.39 7.32 -7.57
C ALA A 75 -16.19 8.81 -7.90
N GLU A 76 -16.98 9.71 -7.32
CA GLU A 76 -16.78 11.17 -7.41
C GLU A 76 -15.41 11.55 -6.82
N TRP A 77 -15.13 11.10 -5.60
CA TRP A 77 -13.85 11.37 -4.96
C TRP A 77 -12.67 10.82 -5.77
N PHE A 78 -12.84 9.66 -6.40
CA PHE A 78 -11.81 9.06 -7.25
C PHE A 78 -11.46 9.97 -8.44
N ILE A 79 -12.46 10.42 -9.20
CA ILE A 79 -12.23 11.24 -10.41
C ILE A 79 -11.67 12.61 -10.06
N ASP A 80 -12.17 13.23 -8.98
CA ASP A 80 -11.73 14.55 -8.54
C ASP A 80 -10.24 14.55 -8.15
N ASN A 81 -9.77 13.43 -7.61
CA ASN A 81 -8.40 13.28 -7.12
C ASN A 81 -7.49 12.47 -8.06
N TYR A 82 -7.95 12.10 -9.25
CA TYR A 82 -7.20 11.20 -10.14
C TYR A 82 -5.84 11.80 -10.57
N HIS A 83 -5.78 13.11 -10.80
CA HIS A 83 -4.53 13.82 -11.12
C HIS A 83 -3.43 13.61 -10.06
N LEU A 84 -3.80 13.57 -8.78
CA LEU A 84 -2.87 13.29 -7.69
C LEU A 84 -2.37 11.84 -7.78
N ILE A 85 -3.25 10.89 -8.07
CA ILE A 85 -2.90 9.47 -8.21
C ILE A 85 -1.85 9.29 -9.33
N GLU A 86 -2.06 9.93 -10.49
CA GLU A 86 -1.09 9.92 -11.59
C GLU A 86 0.27 10.49 -11.17
N GLU A 87 0.28 11.61 -10.46
CA GLU A 87 1.50 12.20 -9.94
C GLU A 87 2.24 11.25 -8.99
N GLN A 88 1.50 10.56 -8.11
CA GLN A 88 2.09 9.59 -7.18
C GLN A 88 2.65 8.36 -7.90
N ILE A 89 2.02 7.88 -8.97
CA ILE A 89 2.56 6.80 -9.83
C ILE A 89 3.88 7.22 -10.46
N ARG A 90 3.94 8.42 -11.07
CA ARG A 90 5.16 8.95 -11.70
C ARG A 90 6.28 9.14 -10.68
N THR A 91 5.94 9.66 -9.50
CA THR A 91 6.87 9.84 -8.38
C THR A 91 7.37 8.49 -7.86
N ALA A 92 6.48 7.51 -7.72
CA ALA A 92 6.85 6.18 -7.28
C ALA A 92 7.85 5.51 -8.23
N ARG A 93 7.60 5.61 -9.54
CA ARG A 93 8.49 5.07 -10.58
C ARG A 93 9.88 5.73 -10.56
N ARG A 94 9.94 7.05 -10.33
CA ARG A 94 11.23 7.79 -10.26
C ARG A 94 12.05 7.42 -9.02
N HIS A 95 11.39 7.24 -7.87
CA HIS A 95 12.06 6.96 -6.60
C HIS A 95 12.28 5.47 -6.30
N LEU A 96 11.86 4.57 -7.19
CA LEU A 96 12.19 3.14 -7.13
C LEU A 96 13.05 2.66 -8.33
N PRO A 97 14.31 3.11 -8.48
CA PRO A 97 15.21 2.52 -9.46
C PRO A 97 15.39 1.01 -9.24
N ARG A 98 15.52 0.24 -10.33
CA ARG A 98 15.73 -1.22 -10.28
C ARG A 98 16.91 -1.61 -9.39
N ALA A 99 18.04 -0.90 -9.50
CA ALA A 99 19.22 -1.16 -8.69
C ALA A 99 18.91 -1.06 -7.18
N TYR A 100 18.22 0.01 -6.78
CA TYR A 100 17.83 0.21 -5.38
C TYR A 100 16.87 -0.88 -4.89
N ASN A 101 15.85 -1.23 -5.67
CA ASN A 101 14.90 -2.29 -5.32
C ASN A 101 15.54 -3.69 -5.15
N ARG A 102 16.63 -3.96 -5.87
CA ARG A 102 17.37 -5.23 -5.77
C ARG A 102 18.25 -5.33 -4.53
N GLU A 103 18.63 -4.19 -3.95
CA GLU A 103 19.45 -4.13 -2.73
C GLU A 103 18.65 -4.28 -1.44
N LEU A 104 17.32 -4.11 -1.49
CA LEU A 104 16.46 -4.22 -0.32
C LEU A 104 16.39 -5.67 0.20
N PRO A 105 16.49 -5.88 1.53
CA PRO A 105 16.27 -7.18 2.16
C PRO A 105 14.88 -7.73 1.85
N ARG A 106 14.82 -9.04 1.58
CA ARG A 106 13.60 -9.74 1.17
C ARG A 106 13.23 -10.81 2.16
N LEU A 107 11.93 -11.03 2.29
CA LEU A 107 11.36 -12.04 3.17
C LEU A 107 11.32 -13.40 2.45
N ALA A 108 11.77 -14.44 3.15
CA ALA A 108 11.65 -15.83 2.71
C ALA A 108 10.23 -16.37 2.94
N ASN A 109 9.55 -15.87 3.97
CA ASN A 109 8.28 -16.40 4.45
C ASN A 109 7.06 -15.50 4.14
N ALA A 110 7.22 -14.37 3.44
CA ALA A 110 6.10 -13.53 3.04
C ALA A 110 5.10 -14.26 2.11
N PRO A 111 3.81 -13.86 2.08
CA PRO A 111 2.79 -14.47 1.22
C PRO A 111 3.21 -14.56 -0.25
N THR A 112 3.92 -13.54 -0.72
CA THR A 112 4.66 -13.58 -1.98
C THR A 112 6.16 -13.68 -1.66
N ALA A 113 6.75 -14.83 -1.91
CA ALA A 113 8.17 -15.08 -1.65
C ALA A 113 9.05 -14.04 -2.36
N GLY A 114 10.07 -13.52 -1.67
CA GLY A 114 10.95 -12.50 -2.23
C GLY A 114 10.38 -11.08 -2.17
N THR A 115 9.30 -10.85 -1.42
CA THR A 115 8.80 -9.50 -1.14
C THR A 115 9.80 -8.70 -0.31
N PRO A 116 10.15 -7.45 -0.68
CA PRO A 116 10.95 -6.57 0.18
C PRO A 116 10.30 -6.41 1.55
N ARG A 117 11.07 -6.60 2.62
CA ARG A 117 10.57 -6.55 4.00
C ARG A 117 9.82 -5.26 4.30
N VAL A 118 10.38 -4.13 3.87
CA VAL A 118 9.76 -2.80 4.02
C VAL A 118 8.47 -2.62 3.24
N TYR A 119 8.28 -3.34 2.13
CA TYR A 119 7.01 -3.33 1.41
C TYR A 119 5.93 -4.09 2.18
N HIS A 120 6.28 -5.27 2.73
CA HIS A 120 5.37 -6.03 3.58
C HIS A 120 4.94 -5.23 4.81
N LEU A 121 5.87 -4.53 5.47
CA LEU A 121 5.54 -3.62 6.58
C LEU A 121 4.58 -2.50 6.17
N ALA A 122 4.75 -1.93 4.98
CA ALA A 122 3.84 -0.90 4.47
C ALA A 122 2.43 -1.47 4.21
N LEU A 123 2.32 -2.66 3.61
CA LEU A 123 1.04 -3.34 3.38
C LEU A 123 0.32 -3.62 4.69
N GLU A 124 1.01 -4.19 5.69
CA GLU A 124 0.46 -4.52 7.00
C GLU A 124 -0.07 -3.28 7.73
N LEU A 125 0.72 -2.19 7.74
CA LEU A 125 0.30 -0.93 8.35
C LEU A 125 -0.97 -0.37 7.68
N ILE A 126 -1.00 -0.33 6.34
CA ILE A 126 -2.12 0.24 5.58
C ILE A 126 -3.39 -0.62 5.71
N SER A 127 -3.21 -1.94 5.77
CA SER A 127 -4.29 -2.92 5.94
C SER A 127 -5.04 -2.73 7.26
N HIS A 128 -4.29 -2.54 8.35
CA HIS A 128 -4.85 -2.36 9.70
C HIS A 128 -5.21 -0.90 10.05
N ALA A 129 -4.94 0.05 9.15
CA ALA A 129 -5.28 1.46 9.32
C ALA A 129 -6.30 1.97 8.29
N HIS A 130 -6.94 1.07 7.52
CA HIS A 130 -7.89 1.41 6.43
C HIS A 130 -7.35 2.49 5.48
N GLY A 131 -6.08 2.38 5.08
CA GLY A 131 -5.44 3.35 4.17
C GLY A 131 -5.04 4.68 4.82
N ARG A 132 -5.28 4.89 6.12
CA ARG A 132 -4.84 6.07 6.85
C ARG A 132 -3.41 5.88 7.33
N VAL A 133 -2.51 6.76 6.90
CA VAL A 133 -1.14 6.83 7.41
C VAL A 133 -1.07 8.06 8.31
N ASP A 134 -0.61 7.86 9.54
CA ASP A 134 -0.33 8.91 10.49
C ASP A 134 1.16 8.85 10.89
N GLY A 135 1.80 10.00 11.06
CA GLY A 135 3.23 10.07 11.32
C GLY A 135 3.63 9.50 12.68
N GLU A 136 2.79 9.68 13.71
CA GLU A 136 3.02 9.10 15.04
C GLU A 136 2.82 7.59 15.00
N ALA A 137 1.72 7.12 14.41
CA ALA A 137 1.46 5.69 14.26
C ALA A 137 2.55 4.98 13.45
N LEU A 138 3.01 5.58 12.35
CA LEU A 138 4.12 5.04 11.54
C LEU A 138 5.41 4.95 12.35
N ARG A 139 5.78 6.00 13.09
CA ARG A 139 6.97 5.99 13.96
C ARG A 139 6.86 4.92 15.03
N ALA A 140 5.72 4.84 15.72
CA ALA A 140 5.47 3.85 16.76
C ALA A 140 5.55 2.40 16.23
N PHE A 141 4.97 2.15 15.04
CA PHE A 141 5.00 0.86 14.37
C PHE A 141 6.43 0.45 14.00
N ILE A 142 7.17 1.33 13.31
CA ILE A 142 8.55 1.05 12.88
C ILE A 142 9.50 0.92 14.07
N ALA A 143 9.36 1.76 15.09
CA ALA A 143 10.14 1.64 16.33
C ALA A 143 9.89 0.28 17.00
N SER A 144 8.63 -0.14 17.12
CA SER A 144 8.27 -1.42 17.75
C SER A 144 8.74 -2.63 16.95
N TYR A 145 8.79 -2.53 15.61
CA TYR A 145 9.41 -3.55 14.76
C TYR A 145 10.92 -3.67 15.07
N GLN A 146 11.60 -2.52 15.17
CA GLN A 146 13.04 -2.45 15.41
C GLN A 146 13.47 -2.85 16.82
N ASP A 147 12.55 -2.95 17.79
CA ASP A 147 12.81 -3.57 19.10
C ASP A 147 13.31 -5.03 18.97
N ILE A 148 12.96 -5.70 17.87
CA ILE A 148 13.30 -7.11 17.62
C ILE A 148 14.26 -7.24 16.43
N GLN A 149 14.02 -6.52 15.33
CA GLN A 149 14.88 -6.57 14.15
C GLN A 149 15.18 -5.16 13.61
N ALA A 150 16.44 -4.76 13.64
CA ALA A 150 16.87 -3.49 13.06
C ALA A 150 16.61 -3.43 11.53
N LEU A 151 16.15 -2.27 11.07
CA LEU A 151 16.05 -1.96 9.65
C LEU A 151 17.35 -1.29 9.19
N ARG A 152 17.80 -1.62 7.97
CA ARG A 152 18.94 -0.96 7.34
C ARG A 152 18.61 0.48 6.98
N LEU A 153 19.62 1.33 6.84
CA LEU A 153 19.46 2.70 6.34
C LEU A 153 18.72 2.75 5.00
N GLY A 154 19.10 1.87 4.05
CA GLY A 154 18.40 1.73 2.78
C GLY A 154 16.94 1.27 2.91
N GLU A 155 16.61 0.52 3.95
CA GLU A 155 15.21 0.17 4.23
C GLU A 155 14.42 1.36 4.77
N LEU A 156 14.99 2.13 5.70
CA LEU A 156 14.35 3.33 6.23
C LEU A 156 14.08 4.37 5.13
N TRP A 157 15.04 4.57 4.23
CA TRP A 157 14.88 5.42 3.05
C TRP A 157 13.88 4.89 2.03
N ALA A 158 13.58 3.58 2.05
CA ALA A 158 12.57 2.98 1.18
C ALA A 158 11.14 3.09 1.74
N ILE A 159 10.94 3.34 3.04
CA ILE A 159 9.60 3.48 3.64
C ILE A 159 8.67 4.46 2.88
N PRO A 160 9.11 5.67 2.47
CA PRO A 160 8.25 6.61 1.75
C PRO A 160 7.71 6.03 0.44
N ILE A 161 8.56 5.32 -0.31
CA ILE A 161 8.16 4.74 -1.58
C ILE A 161 7.31 3.49 -1.37
N MET A 162 7.60 2.67 -0.35
CA MET A 162 6.81 1.48 -0.05
C MET A 162 5.39 1.82 0.41
N LEU A 163 5.23 2.87 1.23
CA LEU A 163 3.92 3.38 1.60
C LEU A 163 3.13 3.89 0.39
N ARG A 164 3.79 4.58 -0.55
CA ARG A 164 3.13 5.01 -1.81
C ARG A 164 2.65 3.82 -2.62
N LEU A 165 3.49 2.80 -2.81
CA LEU A 165 3.11 1.61 -3.57
C LEU A 165 1.93 0.87 -2.92
N ALA A 166 1.96 0.69 -1.60
CA ALA A 166 0.89 0.04 -0.87
C ALA A 166 -0.43 0.85 -0.90
N LEU A 167 -0.36 2.18 -0.84
CA LEU A 167 -1.54 3.05 -1.03
C LEU A 167 -2.10 2.97 -2.45
N LEU A 168 -1.23 2.88 -3.47
CA LEU A 168 -1.66 2.72 -4.86
C LEU A 168 -2.32 1.34 -5.11
N GLU A 169 -1.82 0.30 -4.44
CA GLU A 169 -2.44 -1.02 -4.43
C GLU A 169 -3.83 -0.97 -3.76
N ASN A 170 -3.97 -0.25 -2.65
CA ASN A 170 -5.26 -0.02 -2.00
C ASN A 170 -6.25 0.74 -2.91
N LEU A 171 -5.78 1.80 -3.57
CA LEU A 171 -6.58 2.57 -4.53
C LEU A 171 -7.02 1.71 -5.71
N ARG A 172 -6.14 0.86 -6.25
CA ARG A 172 -6.52 -0.09 -7.31
C ARG A 172 -7.68 -0.96 -6.86
N ARG A 173 -7.59 -1.56 -5.68
CA ARG A 173 -8.63 -2.43 -5.14
C ARG A 173 -9.97 -1.71 -5.03
N VAL A 174 -9.98 -0.50 -4.47
CA VAL A 174 -11.21 0.30 -4.33
C VAL A 174 -11.75 0.71 -5.71
N ALA A 175 -10.88 1.10 -6.64
CA ALA A 175 -11.28 1.42 -8.01
C ALA A 175 -11.90 0.20 -8.73
N THR A 176 -11.33 -0.98 -8.57
CA THR A 176 -11.91 -2.24 -9.08
C THR A 176 -13.31 -2.46 -8.53
N ALA A 177 -13.50 -2.38 -7.20
CA ALA A 177 -14.81 -2.53 -6.56
C ALA A 177 -15.85 -1.50 -7.07
N ILE A 178 -15.44 -0.24 -7.24
CA ILE A 178 -16.29 0.82 -7.81
C ILE A 178 -16.73 0.44 -9.24
N THR A 179 -15.80 0.01 -10.09
CA THR A 179 -16.09 -0.32 -11.49
C THR A 179 -16.94 -1.58 -11.64
N GLU A 180 -16.68 -2.61 -10.85
CA GLU A 180 -17.45 -3.87 -10.82
C GLU A 180 -18.88 -3.62 -10.32
N GLY A 181 -19.02 -2.96 -9.16
CA GLY A 181 -20.33 -2.61 -8.64
C GLY A 181 -21.12 -1.70 -9.57
N ARG A 182 -20.45 -0.85 -10.36
CA ARG A 182 -21.12 -0.08 -11.41
C ARG A 182 -21.64 -0.96 -12.55
N ARG A 183 -20.83 -1.90 -13.06
CA ARG A 183 -21.27 -2.82 -14.12
C ARG A 183 -22.52 -3.61 -13.69
N GLU A 184 -22.54 -4.04 -12.43
CA GLU A 184 -23.68 -4.74 -11.84
C GLU A 184 -24.93 -3.87 -11.74
N ARG A 185 -24.81 -2.62 -11.26
CA ARG A 185 -25.93 -1.66 -11.26
C ARG A 185 -26.43 -1.36 -12.68
N GLU A 186 -25.54 -1.22 -13.65
CA GLU A 186 -25.94 -0.99 -15.05
C GLU A 186 -26.67 -2.21 -15.65
N ALA A 187 -26.25 -3.43 -15.30
CA ALA A 187 -26.96 -4.63 -15.69
C ALA A 187 -28.38 -4.68 -15.10
N ALA A 188 -28.51 -4.39 -13.80
CA ALA A 188 -29.82 -4.30 -13.13
C ALA A 188 -30.71 -3.22 -13.75
N ALA A 189 -30.17 -2.02 -13.98
CA ALA A 189 -30.88 -0.92 -14.62
C ALA A 189 -31.35 -1.27 -16.04
N GLY A 190 -30.55 -2.01 -16.80
CA GLY A 190 -30.93 -2.51 -18.13
C GLY A 190 -32.15 -3.44 -18.10
N TRP A 191 -32.24 -4.32 -17.11
CA TRP A 191 -33.42 -5.16 -16.91
C TRP A 191 -34.66 -4.36 -16.55
N ILE A 192 -34.52 -3.36 -15.67
CA ILE A 192 -35.63 -2.45 -15.33
C ILE A 192 -36.11 -1.69 -16.57
N THR A 193 -35.19 -1.15 -17.37
CA THR A 193 -35.57 -0.45 -18.61
C THR A 193 -36.34 -1.36 -19.57
N LYS A 194 -35.93 -2.62 -19.72
CA LYS A 194 -36.67 -3.60 -20.54
C LYS A 194 -38.06 -3.89 -19.95
N MET A 195 -38.17 -4.06 -18.63
CA MET A 195 -39.44 -4.32 -17.95
C MET A 195 -40.40 -3.12 -18.07
N MET A 196 -39.91 -1.89 -17.90
CA MET A 196 -40.71 -0.68 -18.08
C MET A 196 -41.21 -0.54 -19.52
N ALA A 197 -40.31 -0.73 -20.51
CA ALA A 197 -40.70 -0.69 -21.92
C ALA A 197 -41.71 -1.77 -22.30
N ALA A 198 -41.67 -2.94 -21.65
CA ALA A 198 -42.67 -3.98 -21.80
C ALA A 198 -44.00 -3.56 -21.15
N ALA A 199 -43.97 -3.06 -19.91
CA ALA A 199 -45.15 -2.62 -19.17
C ALA A 199 -45.91 -1.50 -19.90
N GLU A 200 -45.20 -0.55 -20.54
CA GLU A 200 -45.79 0.53 -21.33
C GLU A 200 -46.52 0.03 -22.58
N ARG A 201 -46.05 -1.06 -23.19
CA ARG A 201 -46.69 -1.68 -24.37
C ARG A 201 -47.88 -2.53 -23.95
N ASN A 202 -47.64 -3.46 -23.02
CA ASN A 202 -48.62 -4.36 -22.46
C ASN A 202 -48.11 -4.91 -21.11
N PRO A 203 -48.82 -4.68 -19.98
CA PRO A 203 -48.41 -5.17 -18.66
C PRO A 203 -48.09 -6.67 -18.59
N THR A 204 -48.71 -7.50 -19.44
CA THR A 204 -48.44 -8.95 -19.47
C THR A 204 -47.04 -9.28 -20.02
N ASP A 205 -46.46 -8.41 -20.86
CA ASP A 205 -45.14 -8.63 -21.48
C ASP A 205 -43.99 -8.56 -20.46
N VAL A 206 -44.23 -7.96 -19.28
CA VAL A 206 -43.28 -7.95 -18.16
C VAL A 206 -42.91 -9.38 -17.73
N VAL A 207 -43.85 -10.32 -17.81
CA VAL A 207 -43.62 -11.73 -17.49
C VAL A 207 -42.60 -12.36 -18.45
N THR A 208 -42.62 -11.98 -19.73
CA THR A 208 -41.66 -12.43 -20.72
C THR A 208 -40.25 -11.91 -20.40
N VAL A 209 -40.12 -10.63 -20.06
CA VAL A 209 -38.83 -10.04 -19.67
C VAL A 209 -38.32 -10.66 -18.36
N LEU A 210 -39.20 -10.95 -17.41
CA LEU A 210 -38.81 -11.65 -16.19
C LEU A 210 -38.34 -13.07 -16.48
N ALA A 211 -39.01 -13.81 -17.37
CA ALA A 211 -38.58 -15.13 -17.79
C ALA A 211 -37.18 -15.09 -18.45
N GLU A 212 -36.89 -14.06 -19.26
CA GLU A 212 -35.55 -13.82 -19.80
C GLU A 212 -34.52 -13.57 -18.68
N LEU A 213 -34.85 -12.76 -17.67
CA LEU A 213 -33.98 -12.51 -16.51
C LEU A 213 -33.70 -13.81 -15.75
N VAL A 214 -34.74 -14.63 -15.51
CA VAL A 214 -34.60 -15.94 -14.85
C VAL A 214 -33.69 -16.85 -15.67
N ALA A 215 -33.88 -16.91 -16.99
CA ALA A 215 -33.08 -17.73 -17.88
C ALA A 215 -31.62 -17.26 -17.98
N ALA A 216 -31.38 -15.94 -17.95
CA ALA A 216 -30.04 -15.36 -17.91
C ALA A 216 -29.31 -15.66 -16.60
N ASN A 217 -30.05 -15.94 -15.52
CA ASN A 217 -29.56 -16.33 -14.20
C ASN A 217 -28.34 -15.50 -13.74
N PRO A 218 -28.45 -14.15 -13.67
CA PRO A 218 -27.34 -13.31 -13.23
C PRO A 218 -26.97 -13.62 -11.78
N GLN A 219 -25.69 -13.40 -11.43
CA GLN A 219 -25.29 -13.44 -10.03
C GLN A 219 -25.99 -12.34 -9.25
N LEU A 220 -26.66 -12.70 -8.16
CA LEU A 220 -27.36 -11.77 -7.27
C LEU A 220 -26.38 -11.09 -6.31
N THR A 221 -25.45 -10.34 -6.89
CA THR A 221 -24.48 -9.56 -6.12
C THR A 221 -25.17 -8.42 -5.39
N THR A 222 -24.55 -7.94 -4.32
CA THR A 222 -25.09 -6.85 -3.49
C THR A 222 -25.41 -5.58 -4.30
N PRO A 223 -24.53 -5.05 -5.18
CA PRO A 223 -24.86 -3.90 -6.02
C PRO A 223 -25.99 -4.15 -7.03
N PHE A 224 -26.07 -5.36 -7.60
CA PHE A 224 -27.13 -5.72 -8.55
C PHE A 224 -28.50 -5.73 -7.86
N VAL A 225 -28.60 -6.43 -6.73
CA VAL A 225 -29.85 -6.58 -5.97
C VAL A 225 -30.33 -5.24 -5.44
N ALA A 226 -29.44 -4.42 -4.85
CA ALA A 226 -29.81 -3.12 -4.31
C ALA A 226 -30.38 -2.19 -5.40
N GLU A 227 -29.76 -2.14 -6.59
CA GLU A 227 -30.26 -1.34 -7.70
C GLU A 227 -31.59 -1.88 -8.24
N LEU A 228 -31.69 -3.20 -8.45
CA LEU A 228 -32.89 -3.84 -8.97
C LEU A 228 -34.07 -3.60 -8.03
N ALA A 229 -33.90 -3.91 -6.74
CA ALA A 229 -34.94 -3.73 -5.73
C ALA A 229 -35.34 -2.26 -5.58
N SER A 230 -34.38 -1.33 -5.56
CA SER A 230 -34.66 0.11 -5.40
C SER A 230 -35.56 0.61 -6.53
N ARG A 231 -35.24 0.22 -7.76
CA ARG A 231 -36.03 0.62 -8.93
C ARG A 231 -37.37 -0.10 -9.03
N LEU A 232 -37.45 -1.38 -8.68
CA LEU A 232 -38.72 -2.11 -8.63
C LEU A 232 -39.69 -1.45 -7.64
N GLN A 233 -39.21 -1.12 -6.44
CA GLN A 233 -39.99 -0.44 -5.41
C GLN A 233 -40.46 0.96 -5.87
N ALA A 234 -39.61 1.70 -6.60
CA ALA A 234 -39.95 3.03 -7.11
C ALA A 234 -41.09 3.03 -8.16
N GLN A 235 -41.29 1.93 -8.90
CA GLN A 235 -42.32 1.81 -9.94
C GLN A 235 -43.69 1.31 -9.42
N GLY A 236 -43.79 0.98 -8.12
CA GLY A 236 -45.04 0.61 -7.47
C GLY A 236 -45.68 -0.66 -8.04
N THR A 237 -47.01 -0.66 -8.22
CA THR A 237 -47.79 -1.86 -8.54
C THR A 237 -47.50 -2.45 -9.92
N ALA A 238 -46.97 -1.66 -10.85
CA ALA A 238 -46.66 -2.08 -12.22
C ALA A 238 -45.58 -3.17 -12.29
N LEU A 239 -44.67 -3.22 -11.30
CA LEU A 239 -43.56 -4.18 -11.24
C LEU A 239 -43.56 -5.00 -9.95
N SER A 240 -44.74 -5.24 -9.36
CA SER A 240 -44.89 -6.04 -8.13
C SER A 240 -44.45 -7.49 -8.30
N PHE A 241 -44.76 -8.12 -9.43
CA PHE A 241 -44.43 -9.53 -9.68
C PHE A 241 -42.90 -9.80 -9.78
N PRO A 242 -42.11 -9.02 -10.56
CA PRO A 242 -40.65 -9.12 -10.50
C PRO A 242 -40.05 -8.91 -9.10
N MET A 243 -40.67 -8.05 -8.28
CA MET A 243 -40.23 -7.84 -6.88
C MET A 243 -40.44 -9.08 -6.03
N THR A 244 -41.64 -9.69 -6.09
CA THR A 244 -41.92 -10.94 -5.38
C THR A 244 -41.01 -12.08 -5.83
N TRP A 245 -40.68 -12.15 -7.12
CA TRP A 245 -39.70 -13.12 -7.62
C TRP A 245 -38.31 -12.90 -7.01
N LEU A 246 -37.84 -11.65 -6.93
CA LEU A 246 -36.54 -11.32 -6.35
C LEU A 246 -36.49 -11.70 -4.86
N GLU A 247 -37.54 -11.37 -4.11
CA GLU A 247 -37.68 -11.74 -2.69
C GLU A 247 -37.63 -13.26 -2.50
N GLN A 248 -38.36 -14.01 -3.32
CA GLN A 248 -38.38 -15.47 -3.24
C GLN A 248 -37.01 -16.08 -3.58
N ARG A 249 -36.32 -15.56 -4.62
CA ARG A 249 -34.98 -16.02 -4.99
C ARG A 249 -33.95 -15.77 -3.90
N LEU A 250 -34.00 -14.61 -3.24
CA LEU A 250 -33.11 -14.32 -2.11
C LEU A 250 -33.43 -15.19 -0.90
N ALA A 251 -34.72 -15.42 -0.62
CA ALA A 251 -35.15 -16.29 0.48
C ALA A 251 -34.68 -17.74 0.30
N GLU A 252 -34.64 -18.26 -0.94
CA GLU A 252 -34.07 -19.57 -1.27
C GLU A 252 -32.58 -19.68 -0.88
N ALA A 253 -31.85 -18.56 -0.88
CA ALA A 253 -30.46 -18.46 -0.44
C ALA A 253 -30.30 -17.99 1.03
N GLY A 254 -31.40 -17.87 1.78
CA GLY A 254 -31.39 -17.38 3.16
C GLY A 254 -31.07 -15.88 3.30
N GLN A 255 -31.28 -15.10 2.24
CA GLN A 255 -31.04 -13.65 2.20
C GLN A 255 -32.36 -12.88 2.11
N SER A 256 -32.34 -11.59 2.47
CA SER A 256 -33.45 -10.66 2.24
C SER A 256 -32.99 -9.44 1.46
N VAL A 257 -33.94 -8.73 0.84
CA VAL A 257 -33.67 -7.48 0.12
C VAL A 257 -33.11 -6.43 1.08
N GLU A 258 -33.67 -6.31 2.28
CA GLU A 258 -33.24 -5.36 3.31
C GLU A 258 -31.78 -5.61 3.71
N HIS A 259 -31.43 -6.87 3.97
CA HIS A 259 -30.06 -7.25 4.31
C HIS A 259 -29.09 -6.92 3.17
N MET A 260 -29.48 -7.16 1.92
CA MET A 260 -28.68 -6.81 0.74
C MET A 260 -28.50 -5.29 0.60
N PHE A 261 -29.52 -4.48 0.92
CA PHE A 261 -29.39 -3.02 0.96
C PHE A 261 -28.43 -2.53 2.05
N GLU A 262 -28.51 -3.12 3.25
CA GLU A 262 -27.61 -2.79 4.36
C GLU A 262 -26.15 -3.07 3.97
N LEU A 263 -25.88 -4.25 3.39
CA LEU A 263 -24.56 -4.62 2.89
C LEU A 263 -24.07 -3.67 1.78
N ALA A 264 -24.96 -3.26 0.87
CA ALA A 264 -24.61 -2.34 -0.21
C ALA A 264 -24.19 -0.98 0.35
N THR A 265 -24.96 -0.46 1.29
CA THR A 265 -24.71 0.83 1.95
C THR A 265 -23.41 0.78 2.75
N GLN A 266 -23.19 -0.29 3.52
CA GLN A 266 -21.96 -0.49 4.29
C GLN A 266 -20.73 -0.57 3.38
N SER A 267 -20.81 -1.33 2.27
CA SER A 267 -19.71 -1.43 1.31
C SER A 267 -19.39 -0.09 0.67
N GLN A 268 -20.41 0.67 0.25
CA GLN A 268 -20.21 1.98 -0.37
C GLN A 268 -19.59 3.00 0.60
N ALA A 269 -20.03 2.98 1.87
CA ALA A 269 -19.42 3.80 2.92
C ALA A 269 -17.95 3.40 3.18
N ALA A 270 -17.66 2.09 3.23
CA ALA A 270 -16.30 1.59 3.39
C ALA A 270 -15.39 2.00 2.23
N ASP A 271 -15.85 1.90 0.99
CA ASP A 271 -15.09 2.31 -0.20
C ASP A 271 -14.83 3.83 -0.20
N GLN A 272 -15.81 4.64 0.22
CA GLN A 272 -15.65 6.09 0.35
C GLN A 272 -14.61 6.46 1.41
N VAL A 273 -14.63 5.80 2.57
CA VAL A 273 -13.63 6.03 3.62
C VAL A 273 -12.24 5.58 3.15
N ALA A 274 -12.14 4.41 2.52
CA ALA A 274 -10.87 3.87 2.04
C ALA A 274 -10.22 4.77 1.00
N ILE A 275 -11.00 5.33 0.06
CA ILE A 275 -10.48 6.23 -0.96
C ILE A 275 -10.06 7.57 -0.36
N GLY A 276 -10.88 8.13 0.54
CA GLY A 276 -10.58 9.38 1.25
C GLY A 276 -9.29 9.28 2.06
N ASN A 277 -9.14 8.20 2.83
CA ASN A 277 -7.93 7.92 3.61
C ASN A 277 -6.71 7.74 2.72
N SER A 278 -6.83 6.99 1.61
CA SER A 278 -5.68 6.75 0.72
C SER A 278 -5.18 8.03 0.07
N ILE A 279 -6.09 8.90 -0.39
CA ILE A 279 -5.76 10.21 -0.94
C ILE A 279 -5.13 11.13 0.13
N GLY A 280 -5.73 11.18 1.33
CA GLY A 280 -5.19 11.95 2.45
C GLY A 280 -3.78 11.51 2.83
N SER A 281 -3.55 10.20 2.90
CA SER A 281 -2.25 9.61 3.19
C SER A 281 -1.22 9.94 2.10
N LEU A 282 -1.58 9.83 0.82
CA LEU A 282 -0.67 10.20 -0.28
C LEU A 282 -0.24 11.67 -0.19
N ARG A 283 -1.15 12.59 0.14
CA ARG A 283 -0.82 14.00 0.40
C ARG A 283 0.14 14.15 1.57
N LEU A 284 -0.13 13.45 2.69
CA LEU A 284 0.75 13.47 3.86
C LEU A 284 2.16 12.96 3.53
N LEU A 285 2.30 11.90 2.75
CA LEU A 285 3.61 11.37 2.34
C LEU A 285 4.42 12.39 1.51
N GLY A 286 3.74 13.24 0.74
CA GLY A 286 4.37 14.34 0.00
C GLY A 286 4.82 15.50 0.87
N ALA A 287 4.10 15.79 1.96
CA ALA A 287 4.38 16.89 2.88
C ALA A 287 5.36 16.52 4.02
N THR A 288 5.59 15.22 4.26
CA THR A 288 6.42 14.73 5.37
C THR A 288 7.91 14.99 5.11
N ASP A 289 8.64 15.55 6.09
CA ASP A 289 10.10 15.57 6.05
C ASP A 289 10.65 14.19 6.42
N TRP A 290 11.00 13.44 5.37
CA TRP A 290 11.53 12.08 5.52
C TRP A 290 12.94 12.06 6.10
N ARG A 291 13.67 13.17 6.08
CA ARG A 291 15.01 13.26 6.69
C ARG A 291 14.91 13.11 8.20
N ASP A 292 13.99 13.86 8.82
CA ASP A 292 13.72 13.79 10.25
C ASP A 292 13.22 12.41 10.66
N PHE A 293 12.35 11.80 9.85
CA PHE A 293 11.86 10.45 10.10
C PHE A 293 13.00 9.42 10.10
N VAL A 294 13.86 9.43 9.07
CA VAL A 294 14.98 8.49 8.96
C VAL A 294 15.98 8.70 10.09
N GLU A 295 16.32 9.94 10.44
CA GLU A 295 17.23 10.22 11.55
C GLU A 295 16.65 9.74 12.90
N ALA A 296 15.35 9.96 13.14
CA ALA A 296 14.71 9.50 14.37
C ALA A 296 14.66 7.97 14.50
N MET A 297 14.47 7.26 13.37
CA MET A 297 14.30 5.81 13.35
C MET A 297 15.61 5.04 13.15
N SER A 298 16.70 5.70 12.77
CA SER A 298 17.96 5.05 12.46
C SER A 298 18.77 4.71 13.71
N VAL A 299 19.07 3.43 13.89
CA VAL A 299 19.98 2.96 14.94
C VAL A 299 21.40 3.48 14.69
N VAL A 300 21.83 3.56 13.43
CA VAL A 300 23.13 4.14 13.06
C VAL A 300 23.22 5.61 13.47
N GLU A 301 22.18 6.40 13.18
CA GLU A 301 22.12 7.82 13.58
C GLU A 301 22.21 7.97 15.09
N ARG A 302 21.46 7.16 15.85
CA ARG A 302 21.49 7.15 17.32
C ARG A 302 22.88 6.81 17.85
N THR A 303 23.55 5.83 17.26
CA THR A 303 24.91 5.43 17.65
C THR A 303 25.93 6.52 17.34
N LEU A 304 25.86 7.16 16.17
CA LEU A 304 26.78 8.23 15.79
C LEU A 304 26.66 9.49 16.65
N ARG A 305 25.47 9.76 17.21
CA ARG A 305 25.27 10.82 18.22
C ARG A 305 26.02 10.59 19.54
N GLY A 306 26.66 9.42 19.71
CA GLY A 306 27.64 9.22 20.76
C GLY A 306 28.90 10.08 20.62
N ASP A 307 29.14 10.69 19.45
CA ASP A 307 30.11 11.76 19.24
C ASP A 307 29.45 13.13 19.50
N ALA A 308 30.04 13.91 20.41
CA ALA A 308 29.53 15.21 20.84
C ALA A 308 29.36 16.24 19.70
N SER A 309 30.17 16.15 18.66
CA SER A 309 30.16 17.07 17.52
C SER A 309 29.26 16.60 16.37
N TYR A 310 28.91 15.32 16.30
CA TYR A 310 28.13 14.77 15.20
C TYR A 310 26.71 15.38 15.13
N GLY A 311 26.06 15.56 16.29
CA GLY A 311 24.69 16.08 16.36
C GLY A 311 24.54 17.53 15.89
N THR A 312 25.63 18.33 15.92
CA THR A 312 25.62 19.73 15.49
C THR A 312 25.92 19.92 14.00
N MET A 313 26.25 18.83 13.29
CA MET A 313 26.53 18.85 11.85
C MET A 313 25.27 19.05 11.03
N ASP A 314 25.47 19.58 9.81
CA ASP A 314 24.41 19.66 8.83
C ASP A 314 24.01 18.26 8.32
N PHE A 315 22.79 18.17 7.81
CA PHE A 315 22.23 16.92 7.32
C PHE A 315 23.11 16.26 6.25
N ALA A 316 23.68 17.04 5.32
CA ALA A 316 24.50 16.51 4.23
C ALA A 316 25.77 15.81 4.73
N THR A 317 26.43 16.36 5.76
CA THR A 317 27.59 15.73 6.38
C THR A 317 27.20 14.45 7.11
N ARG A 318 26.13 14.49 7.91
CA ARG A 318 25.61 13.30 8.62
C ARG A 318 25.22 12.19 7.64
N ASP A 319 24.59 12.55 6.52
CA ASP A 319 24.19 11.60 5.49
C ASP A 319 25.38 10.94 4.80
N ARG A 320 26.42 11.72 4.49
CA ARG A 320 27.68 11.19 3.97
C ARG A 320 28.31 10.18 4.92
N TYR A 321 28.25 10.41 6.22
CA TYR A 321 28.79 9.49 7.24
C TYR A 321 28.01 8.17 7.26
N ARG A 322 26.68 8.26 7.23
CA ARG A 322 25.79 7.08 7.14
C ARG A 322 26.04 6.26 5.88
N HIS A 323 26.27 6.89 4.73
CA HIS A 323 26.63 6.18 3.49
C HIS A 323 27.98 5.44 3.56
N VAL A 324 28.96 5.98 4.30
CA VAL A 324 30.22 5.26 4.50
C VAL A 324 29.98 3.98 5.29
N ILE A 325 29.21 4.06 6.38
CA ILE A 325 28.86 2.90 7.22
C ILE A 325 28.16 1.82 6.40
N GLU A 326 27.15 2.21 5.63
CA GLU A 326 26.44 1.32 4.71
C GLU A 326 27.39 0.66 3.70
N GLY A 327 28.33 1.43 3.13
CA GLY A 327 29.33 0.94 2.20
C GLY A 327 30.35 -0.03 2.82
N ILE A 328 30.67 0.11 4.10
CA ILE A 328 31.55 -0.82 4.83
C ILE A 328 30.77 -2.08 5.18
N ALA A 329 29.58 -1.95 5.79
CA ALA A 329 28.72 -3.06 6.19
C ALA A 329 28.38 -3.97 5.01
N ARG A 330 28.05 -3.40 3.84
CA ARG A 330 27.76 -4.16 2.61
C ARG A 330 28.91 -5.08 2.16
N ARG A 331 30.15 -4.79 2.56
CA ARG A 331 31.36 -5.55 2.20
C ARG A 331 31.99 -6.30 3.37
N SER A 332 31.42 -6.23 4.56
CA SER A 332 31.85 -7.00 5.73
C SER A 332 30.81 -8.07 6.11
N ALA A 333 31.07 -8.79 7.18
CA ALA A 333 30.09 -9.66 7.85
C ALA A 333 29.31 -8.92 8.96
N LEU A 334 29.62 -7.64 9.19
CA LEU A 334 29.05 -6.82 10.25
C LEU A 334 27.78 -6.10 9.78
N THR A 335 26.87 -5.84 10.71
CA THR A 335 25.71 -4.97 10.44
C THR A 335 26.11 -3.50 10.35
N GLU A 336 25.21 -2.66 9.85
CA GLU A 336 25.43 -1.20 9.84
C GLU A 336 25.60 -0.65 11.25
N GLU A 337 24.87 -1.19 12.23
CA GLU A 337 24.98 -0.84 13.65
C GLU A 337 26.35 -1.24 14.23
N ASP A 338 26.83 -2.46 13.95
CA ASP A 338 28.15 -2.93 14.39
C ASP A 338 29.28 -2.03 13.87
N VAL A 339 29.20 -1.62 12.59
CA VAL A 339 30.18 -0.71 11.98
C VAL A 339 30.12 0.68 12.63
N ALA A 340 28.92 1.19 12.92
CA ALA A 340 28.75 2.45 13.64
C ALA A 340 29.36 2.39 15.05
N HIS A 341 29.14 1.30 15.79
CA HIS A 341 29.74 1.09 17.09
C HIS A 341 31.26 0.97 17.02
N ALA A 342 31.81 0.29 16.00
CA ALA A 342 33.25 0.23 15.80
C ALA A 342 33.85 1.62 15.55
N ALA A 343 33.18 2.47 14.76
CA ALA A 343 33.61 3.84 14.52
C ALA A 343 33.64 4.67 15.81
N ILE A 344 32.59 4.60 16.64
CA ILE A 344 32.50 5.32 17.92
C ILE A 344 33.47 4.75 18.97
N ARG A 345 33.76 3.45 18.95
CA ARG A 345 34.78 2.88 19.84
C ARG A 345 36.16 3.45 19.52
N LEU A 346 36.51 3.53 18.24
CA LEU A 346 37.79 4.11 17.80
C LEU A 346 37.94 5.57 18.24
N THR A 347 36.86 6.37 18.27
CA THR A 347 36.95 7.75 18.76
C THR A 347 37.25 7.84 20.25
N ARG A 348 36.74 6.89 21.06
CA ARG A 348 36.99 6.84 22.51
C ARG A 348 38.41 6.40 22.86
N GLU A 349 39.06 5.64 21.98
CA GLU A 349 40.43 5.15 22.15
C GLU A 349 41.50 6.21 21.81
N HIS A 350 41.09 7.35 21.24
CA HIS A 350 42.02 8.37 20.74
C HIS A 350 41.65 9.79 21.22
N SER A 351 42.55 10.75 21.00
CA SER A 351 42.40 12.14 21.46
C SER A 351 42.59 13.14 20.32
N GLY A 352 42.24 14.41 20.55
CA GLY A 352 42.37 15.48 19.56
C GLY A 352 41.50 15.24 18.33
N ARG A 353 42.05 15.42 17.12
CA ARG A 353 41.30 15.21 15.86
C ARG A 353 40.77 13.79 15.68
N MET A 354 41.42 12.81 16.31
CA MET A 354 41.00 11.40 16.26
C MET A 354 39.85 11.09 17.23
N ALA A 355 39.50 12.00 18.14
CA ALA A 355 38.31 11.84 18.99
C ALA A 355 36.99 12.14 18.24
N HIS A 356 37.07 12.55 16.97
CA HIS A 356 35.91 12.81 16.12
C HIS A 356 35.65 11.66 15.14
N VAL A 357 34.41 11.21 15.03
CA VAL A 357 33.96 10.09 14.20
C VAL A 357 34.20 10.34 12.70
N GLY A 358 34.16 11.60 12.27
CA GLY A 358 34.50 11.99 10.90
C GLY A 358 35.92 11.60 10.49
N TYR A 359 36.86 11.52 11.44
CA TYR A 359 38.23 11.08 11.16
C TYR A 359 38.26 9.62 10.69
N PHE A 360 37.42 8.76 11.28
CA PHE A 360 37.35 7.34 10.93
C PHE A 360 36.36 7.03 9.80
N LEU A 361 35.46 7.95 9.45
CA LEU A 361 34.52 7.74 8.34
C LEU A 361 35.01 8.37 7.03
N ILE A 362 35.61 9.56 7.08
CA ILE A 362 35.95 10.34 5.87
C ILE A 362 37.45 10.52 5.67
N ASP A 363 38.21 10.57 6.77
CA ASP A 363 39.62 10.97 6.75
C ASP A 363 40.56 9.75 6.86
N ASN A 364 41.82 10.00 7.23
CA ASN A 364 42.90 9.03 7.33
C ASN A 364 42.60 7.83 8.25
N GLY A 365 41.70 7.97 9.23
CA GLY A 365 41.28 6.88 10.11
C GLY A 365 40.42 5.82 9.41
N ARG A 366 39.90 6.11 8.21
CA ARG A 366 39.01 5.21 7.48
C ARG A 366 39.58 3.81 7.26
N ARG A 367 40.85 3.70 6.89
CA ARG A 367 41.49 2.39 6.66
C ARG A 367 41.51 1.53 7.92
N THR A 368 41.66 2.14 9.09
CA THR A 368 41.60 1.45 10.38
C THR A 368 40.21 0.89 10.60
N LEU A 369 39.16 1.71 10.41
CA LEU A 369 37.77 1.25 10.53
C LEU A 369 37.45 0.11 9.54
N GLU A 370 37.86 0.25 8.27
CA GLU A 370 37.66 -0.78 7.25
C GLU A 370 38.34 -2.11 7.63
N SER A 371 39.54 -2.04 8.21
CA SER A 371 40.28 -3.21 8.71
C SER A 371 39.60 -3.82 9.94
N THR A 372 39.20 -3.01 10.91
CA THR A 372 38.47 -3.45 12.12
C THR A 372 37.15 -4.11 11.75
N ALA A 373 36.48 -3.62 10.72
CA ALA A 373 35.23 -4.19 10.23
C ALA A 373 35.42 -5.45 9.38
N GLY A 374 36.66 -5.88 9.08
CA GLY A 374 36.91 -7.03 8.21
C GLY A 374 36.37 -6.85 6.79
N MET A 375 36.39 -5.62 6.28
CA MET A 375 35.80 -5.27 5.00
C MET A 375 36.57 -5.92 3.84
N ARG A 376 35.86 -6.68 3.00
CA ARG A 376 36.43 -7.26 1.78
C ARG A 376 36.77 -6.16 0.78
N ARG A 377 38.05 -6.06 0.40
CA ARG A 377 38.50 -5.15 -0.67
C ARG A 377 38.13 -5.76 -2.03
N ALA A 378 37.54 -4.95 -2.90
CA ALA A 378 37.33 -5.37 -4.29
C ALA A 378 38.68 -5.60 -4.95
N THR A 379 38.87 -6.76 -5.60
CA THR A 379 40.12 -7.18 -6.24
C THR A 379 40.54 -6.33 -7.44
N ALA A 380 39.84 -5.24 -7.75
CA ALA A 380 40.08 -4.40 -8.93
C ALA A 380 41.05 -3.21 -8.72
N MET A 381 41.71 -3.09 -7.55
CA MET A 381 42.65 -2.01 -7.25
C MET A 381 44.03 -2.52 -6.78
N LEU A 382 44.51 -3.61 -7.37
CA LEU A 382 45.88 -4.13 -7.15
C LEU A 382 46.72 -4.20 -8.45
N LEU A 383 46.30 -3.50 -9.50
CA LEU A 383 47.12 -3.26 -10.70
C LEU A 383 47.14 -1.77 -11.01
N ARG A 384 47.95 -1.01 -10.28
CA ARG A 384 48.66 0.18 -10.76
C ARG A 384 49.94 0.38 -9.98
#